data_AF-A0A397GZG4-F1
#
_entry.id   AF-A0A397GZG4-F1
#
_cell.length_a   1.000
_cell.length_b   1.000
_cell.length_c   1.000
_cell.angle_alpha   90.00
_cell.angle_beta   90.00
_cell.angle_gamma   90.00
#
_symmetry.space_group_name_H-M   'P 1'
#
loop_
_entity.id
_entity.type
_entity.pdbx_description
1 polymer ?
#
loop_
_entity_poly.entity_id
_entity_poly.type
_entity_poly.pdbx_seq_one_letter_code
_entity_poly.pdbx_strand_id
1 'polypeptide(L)'
;MSTLQNFQNEWICERCTFANKGVNLTCTMCFLTRTDAKDLPVQWEWSANPDQWIPFDLASAAELEEAYQKKKAFISPKQGYFASIPDRYEIRFNYATGRFQQHNMTSGGARRIRRVANDDNSILQPVPFENVTSEDCCIICLDNFEDETTSIEQEIVKLPPCHGHYFHRACVADDNSILQPVPFENVTSEDCCIICLDNFEDETTSIEQEIVKLPPCHGHYFHRACVAAAIKLKDECPMCKRRIDY
;
A
#
# COMPACT_ATOMS: atom_id res chain seq x y z
N MET A 1 -13.69 5.56 -13.71
CA MET A 1 -14.13 4.60 -14.76
C MET A 1 -12.97 4.06 -15.62
N SER A 2 -11.68 4.20 -15.27
CA SER A 2 -10.60 4.07 -16.26
C SER A 2 -9.52 2.98 -16.04
N THR A 3 -9.42 2.29 -14.91
CA THR A 3 -8.33 1.30 -14.68
C THR A 3 -8.71 -0.13 -15.06
N LEU A 4 -9.94 -0.57 -14.76
CA LEU A 4 -10.38 -1.95 -15.00
C LEU A 4 -10.59 -2.30 -16.49
N GLN A 5 -10.86 -1.30 -17.35
CA GLN A 5 -11.03 -1.52 -18.80
C GLN A 5 -9.73 -1.91 -19.50
N ASN A 6 -8.56 -1.44 -19.02
CA ASN A 6 -7.24 -1.80 -19.59
C ASN A 6 -6.87 -3.28 -19.37
N PHE A 7 -7.53 -3.96 -18.44
CA PHE A 7 -7.28 -5.37 -18.18
C PHE A 7 -8.18 -6.33 -18.96
N GLN A 8 -9.05 -5.84 -19.85
CA GLN A 8 -9.85 -6.73 -20.69
C GLN A 8 -9.10 -7.17 -21.96
N ASN A 9 -8.07 -6.40 -22.36
CA ASN A 9 -7.27 -6.69 -23.54
C ASN A 9 -6.16 -7.69 -23.26
N GLU A 10 -5.86 -8.53 -24.24
CA GLU A 10 -4.69 -9.43 -24.22
C GLU A 10 -3.39 -8.64 -24.00
N TRP A 11 -2.41 -9.27 -23.35
CA TRP A 11 -1.14 -8.65 -23.05
C TRP A 11 0.02 -9.61 -23.31
N ILE A 12 1.14 -9.09 -23.77
CA ILE A 12 2.35 -9.86 -24.08
C ILE A 12 3.26 -9.83 -22.86
N CYS A 13 3.70 -11.00 -22.41
CA CYS A 13 4.65 -11.09 -21.30
C CYS A 13 5.99 -10.48 -21.70
N GLU A 14 6.45 -9.47 -20.97
CA GLU A 14 7.75 -8.80 -21.22
C GLU A 14 8.97 -9.70 -21.05
N ARG A 15 8.86 -10.81 -20.30
CA ARG A 15 9.96 -11.77 -20.10
C ARG A 15 10.01 -12.88 -21.14
N CYS A 16 8.87 -13.50 -21.46
CA CYS A 16 8.83 -14.71 -22.29
C CYS A 16 8.03 -14.55 -23.59
N THR A 17 7.56 -13.32 -23.88
CA THR A 17 6.81 -12.93 -25.08
C THR A 17 5.50 -13.69 -25.33
N PHE A 18 5.06 -14.51 -24.38
CA PHE A 18 3.79 -15.23 -24.47
C PHE A 18 2.60 -14.28 -24.38
N ALA A 19 1.60 -14.47 -25.25
CA ALA A 19 0.35 -13.73 -25.24
C ALA A 19 -0.62 -14.29 -24.19
N ASN A 20 -1.00 -13.46 -23.23
CA ASN A 20 -1.89 -13.81 -22.13
C ASN A 20 -3.26 -13.13 -22.32
N LYS A 21 -4.30 -13.78 -21.79
CA LYS A 21 -5.63 -13.16 -21.71
C LYS A 21 -5.59 -11.97 -20.76
N GLY A 22 -6.37 -10.92 -21.05
CA GLY A 22 -6.39 -9.72 -20.21
C GLY A 22 -6.72 -9.99 -18.75
N VAL A 23 -7.65 -10.92 -18.50
CA VAL A 23 -8.09 -11.33 -17.16
C VAL A 23 -6.97 -11.93 -16.30
N ASN A 24 -5.89 -12.43 -16.93
CA ASN A 24 -4.77 -13.03 -16.22
C ASN A 24 -3.81 -11.94 -15.77
N LEU A 25 -3.59 -11.87 -14.46
CA LEU A 25 -2.60 -10.96 -13.84
C LEU A 25 -1.19 -11.54 -13.82
N THR A 26 -1.03 -12.81 -14.18
CA THR A 26 0.27 -13.47 -14.34
C THR A 26 0.39 -14.13 -15.69
N CYS A 27 1.62 -14.22 -16.18
CA CYS A 27 1.90 -14.95 -17.40
C CYS A 27 1.67 -16.45 -17.19
N THR A 28 0.86 -17.07 -18.03
CA THR A 28 0.56 -18.51 -17.94
C THR A 28 1.81 -19.38 -18.12
N MET A 29 2.82 -18.90 -18.85
CA MET A 29 4.02 -19.67 -19.15
C MET A 29 5.14 -19.54 -18.11
N CYS A 30 5.36 -18.32 -17.60
CA CYS A 30 6.50 -18.03 -16.73
C CYS A 30 6.12 -17.45 -15.37
N PHE A 31 4.82 -17.29 -15.10
CA PHE A 31 4.25 -16.74 -13.86
C PHE A 31 4.73 -15.34 -13.50
N LEU A 32 5.35 -14.61 -14.44
CA LEU A 32 5.66 -13.19 -14.25
C LEU A 32 4.35 -12.40 -14.08
N THR A 33 4.28 -11.61 -13.02
CA THR A 33 3.15 -10.70 -12.77
C THR A 33 3.14 -9.58 -13.80
N ARG A 34 1.96 -9.28 -14.34
CA ARG A 34 1.72 -8.18 -15.28
C ARG A 34 2.08 -6.85 -14.61
N THR A 35 2.80 -5.98 -15.30
CA THR A 35 3.39 -4.77 -14.71
C THR A 35 2.36 -3.80 -14.13
N ASP A 36 1.23 -3.61 -14.83
CA ASP A 36 0.11 -2.77 -14.42
C ASP A 36 -0.74 -3.39 -13.30
N ALA A 37 -0.59 -4.68 -12.97
CA ALA A 37 -1.32 -5.30 -11.86
C ALA A 37 -0.98 -4.65 -10.52
N LYS A 38 0.20 -4.03 -10.40
CA LYS A 38 0.64 -3.26 -9.22
C LYS A 38 -0.20 -2.01 -8.98
N ASP A 39 -0.83 -1.48 -10.02
CA ASP A 39 -1.67 -0.28 -9.95
C ASP A 39 -3.12 -0.62 -9.58
N LEU A 40 -3.44 -1.90 -9.40
CA LEU A 40 -4.76 -2.29 -8.90
C LEU A 40 -4.92 -1.81 -7.46
N PRO A 41 -6.08 -1.22 -7.09
CA PRO A 41 -6.32 -0.78 -5.73
C PRO A 41 -6.28 -1.95 -4.74
N VAL A 42 -6.67 -3.14 -5.21
CA VAL A 42 -6.63 -4.38 -4.44
C VAL A 42 -6.22 -5.54 -5.33
N GLN A 43 -5.30 -6.35 -4.83
CA GLN A 43 -4.86 -7.60 -5.40
C GLN A 43 -4.99 -8.72 -4.35
N TRP A 44 -5.58 -9.84 -4.76
CA TRP A 44 -5.58 -11.05 -3.97
C TRP A 44 -4.49 -11.99 -4.48
N GLU A 45 -3.79 -12.66 -3.58
CA GLU A 45 -2.71 -13.59 -3.92
C GLU A 45 -2.78 -14.87 -3.11
N TRP A 46 -2.29 -15.96 -3.68
CA TRP A 46 -2.13 -17.25 -3.00
C TRP A 46 -0.67 -17.69 -2.98
N SER A 47 -0.26 -18.34 -1.90
CA SER A 47 1.10 -18.86 -1.72
C SER A 47 1.23 -20.21 -2.42
N ALA A 48 2.02 -20.25 -3.50
CA ALA A 48 2.36 -21.50 -4.19
C ALA A 48 3.44 -22.28 -3.45
N ASN A 49 4.36 -21.55 -2.83
CA ASN A 49 5.39 -22.01 -1.92
C ASN A 49 5.71 -20.85 -0.94
N PRO A 50 6.56 -21.05 0.09
CA PRO A 50 6.83 -20.02 1.08
C PRO A 50 7.33 -18.68 0.51
N ASP A 51 8.04 -18.72 -0.62
CA ASP A 51 8.72 -17.57 -1.22
C ASP A 51 7.95 -16.98 -2.42
N GLN A 52 6.90 -17.64 -2.89
CA GLN A 52 6.17 -17.26 -4.10
C GLN A 52 4.69 -17.06 -3.86
N TRP A 53 4.24 -15.84 -4.12
CA TRP A 53 2.84 -15.43 -4.12
C TRP A 53 2.38 -15.18 -5.55
N ILE A 54 1.23 -15.75 -5.90
CA ILE A 54 0.67 -15.69 -7.25
C ILE A 54 -0.68 -14.94 -7.16
N PRO A 55 -0.83 -13.85 -7.91
CA PRO A 55 -2.11 -13.16 -8.06
C PRO A 55 -3.23 -14.08 -8.54
N PHE A 56 -4.41 -13.90 -7.95
CA PHE A 56 -5.65 -14.41 -8.54
C PHE A 56 -5.94 -13.67 -9.87
N ASP A 57 -6.67 -14.32 -10.78
CA ASP A 57 -7.20 -13.61 -11.94
C ASP A 57 -8.25 -12.57 -11.50
N LEU A 58 -8.52 -11.59 -12.36
CA LEU A 58 -9.35 -10.44 -11.99
C LEU A 58 -10.77 -10.82 -11.55
N ALA A 59 -11.38 -11.81 -12.20
CA ALA A 59 -12.75 -12.18 -11.89
C ALA A 59 -12.82 -12.91 -10.54
N SER A 60 -11.88 -13.81 -10.26
CA SER A 60 -11.74 -14.42 -8.94
C SER A 60 -11.39 -13.39 -7.86
N ALA A 61 -10.46 -12.48 -8.13
CA ALA A 61 -10.05 -11.45 -7.17
C ALA A 61 -11.22 -10.51 -6.81
N ALA A 62 -12.04 -10.12 -7.78
CA ALA A 62 -13.23 -9.30 -7.54
C ALA A 62 -14.26 -10.03 -6.66
N GLU A 63 -14.50 -11.32 -6.90
CA GLU A 63 -15.40 -12.14 -6.07
C GLU A 63 -14.88 -12.31 -4.63
N LEU A 64 -13.57 -12.52 -4.48
CA LEU A 64 -12.92 -12.57 -3.16
C LEU A 64 -13.04 -11.25 -2.42
N GLU A 65 -12.81 -10.13 -3.10
CA GLU A 65 -12.91 -8.80 -2.51
C GLU A 65 -14.35 -8.48 -2.08
N GLU A 66 -15.35 -8.77 -2.91
CA GLU A 66 -16.75 -8.58 -2.55
C GLU A 66 -17.13 -9.39 -1.30
N ALA A 67 -16.66 -10.63 -1.21
CA ALA A 67 -16.90 -11.48 -0.06
C ALA A 67 -16.20 -10.97 1.21
N TYR A 68 -14.96 -10.50 1.05
CA TYR A 68 -14.15 -9.94 2.11
C TYR A 68 -14.81 -8.68 2.71
N GLN A 69 -15.24 -7.75 1.85
CA GLN A 69 -15.93 -6.52 2.23
C GLN A 69 -17.26 -6.80 2.94
N LYS A 70 -17.97 -7.87 2.54
CA LYS A 70 -19.20 -8.35 3.20
C LYS A 70 -18.94 -9.14 4.49
N LYS A 71 -17.70 -9.23 4.96
CA LYS A 71 -17.28 -9.97 6.17
C LYS A 71 -17.76 -11.43 6.19
N LYS A 72 -17.79 -12.10 5.03
CA LYS A 72 -18.17 -13.52 4.96
C LYS A 72 -17.11 -14.40 5.62
N ALA A 73 -17.52 -15.42 6.37
CA ALA A 73 -16.58 -16.37 6.97
C ALA A 73 -15.87 -17.25 5.92
N PHE A 74 -16.55 -17.58 4.83
CA PHE A 74 -16.01 -18.38 3.73
C PHE A 74 -16.73 -18.10 2.40
N ILE A 75 -16.09 -18.48 1.29
CA ILE A 75 -16.69 -18.53 -0.05
C ILE A 75 -16.15 -19.72 -0.85
N SER A 76 -16.97 -20.21 -1.79
CA SER A 76 -16.51 -21.09 -2.86
C SER A 76 -16.46 -20.26 -4.13
N PRO A 77 -15.27 -19.92 -4.66
CA PRO A 77 -15.16 -19.05 -5.83
C PRO A 77 -15.82 -19.68 -7.05
N LYS A 78 -16.66 -18.92 -7.76
CA LYS A 78 -17.41 -19.34 -8.94
C LYS A 78 -17.06 -18.53 -10.19
N GLN A 79 -16.19 -17.55 -10.06
CA GLN A 79 -15.72 -16.71 -11.17
C GLN A 79 -14.25 -17.01 -11.52
N GLY A 80 -13.83 -16.56 -12.71
CA GLY A 80 -12.44 -16.66 -13.15
C GLY A 80 -11.99 -18.09 -13.42
N TYR A 81 -10.74 -18.41 -13.08
CA TYR A 81 -10.18 -19.75 -13.21
C TYR A 81 -11.04 -20.82 -12.49
N PHE A 82 -11.60 -20.48 -11.33
CA PHE A 82 -12.37 -21.42 -10.51
C PHE A 82 -13.75 -21.77 -11.07
N ALA A 83 -14.29 -20.95 -11.98
CA ALA A 83 -15.53 -21.29 -12.69
C ALA A 83 -15.43 -22.62 -13.47
N SER A 84 -14.21 -22.96 -13.93
CA SER A 84 -13.95 -24.20 -14.69
C SER A 84 -13.81 -25.45 -13.82
N ILE A 85 -13.69 -25.28 -12.50
CA ILE A 85 -13.48 -26.36 -11.51
C ILE A 85 -14.36 -26.13 -10.28
N PRO A 86 -15.69 -26.16 -10.44
CA PRO A 86 -16.64 -25.81 -9.39
C PRO A 86 -16.46 -26.69 -8.14
N ASP A 87 -16.71 -26.09 -6.98
CA ASP A 87 -16.71 -26.70 -5.65
C ASP A 87 -15.39 -27.39 -5.23
N ARG A 88 -14.32 -27.20 -6.00
CA ARG A 88 -13.00 -27.74 -5.67
C ARG A 88 -12.28 -26.93 -4.60
N TYR A 89 -12.57 -25.63 -4.51
CA TYR A 89 -11.87 -24.73 -3.61
C TYR A 89 -12.82 -23.93 -2.73
N GLU A 90 -12.44 -23.77 -1.47
CA GLU A 90 -13.10 -22.92 -0.50
C GLU A 90 -12.08 -21.93 0.07
N ILE A 91 -12.42 -20.66 0.10
CA ILE A 91 -11.66 -19.62 0.78
C ILE A 91 -12.27 -19.38 2.15
N ARG A 92 -11.44 -19.36 3.19
CA ARG A 92 -11.82 -19.07 4.57
C ARG A 92 -11.15 -17.80 5.04
N PHE A 93 -11.94 -16.90 5.62
CA PHE A 93 -11.48 -15.63 6.16
C PHE A 93 -11.50 -15.66 7.69
N ASN A 94 -10.32 -15.68 8.32
CA ASN A 94 -10.21 -15.49 9.75
C ASN A 94 -9.87 -14.03 10.05
N TYR A 95 -10.90 -13.20 10.20
CA TYR A 95 -10.74 -11.77 10.47
C TYR A 95 -10.10 -11.47 11.82
N ALA A 96 -10.28 -12.33 12.83
CA ALA A 96 -9.67 -12.15 14.15
C ALA A 96 -8.15 -12.23 14.11
N THR A 97 -7.59 -13.04 13.20
CA THR A 97 -6.14 -13.25 13.08
C THR A 97 -5.54 -12.62 11.82
N GLY A 98 -6.37 -12.11 10.91
CA GLY A 98 -5.96 -11.67 9.56
C GLY A 98 -5.41 -12.81 8.69
N ARG A 99 -5.55 -14.08 9.09
CA ARG A 99 -5.03 -15.24 8.35
C ARG A 99 -6.09 -15.81 7.44
N PHE A 100 -5.88 -15.72 6.14
CA PHE A 100 -6.80 -16.25 5.15
C PHE A 100 -6.21 -17.49 4.47
N GLN A 101 -7.07 -18.45 4.15
CA GLN A 101 -6.64 -19.73 3.58
C GLN A 101 -7.57 -20.17 2.45
N GLN A 102 -6.97 -20.79 1.43
CA GLN A 102 -7.68 -21.55 0.42
C GLN A 102 -7.52 -23.04 0.73
N HIS A 103 -8.64 -23.75 0.77
CA HIS A 103 -8.73 -25.19 0.95
C HIS A 103 -9.12 -25.86 -0.36
N ASN A 104 -8.39 -26.90 -0.74
CA ASN A 104 -8.77 -27.81 -1.80
C ASN A 104 -9.65 -28.91 -1.19
N MET A 105 -10.93 -28.92 -1.56
CA MET A 105 -11.94 -29.85 -1.03
C MET A 105 -11.74 -31.29 -1.54
N THR A 106 -10.98 -31.48 -2.62
CA THR A 106 -10.69 -32.80 -3.20
C THR A 106 -9.44 -33.43 -2.57
N SER A 107 -8.34 -32.68 -2.44
CA SER A 107 -7.07 -33.21 -1.91
C SER A 107 -6.87 -32.97 -0.42
N GLY A 108 -7.70 -32.13 0.21
CA GLY A 108 -7.52 -31.67 1.59
C GLY A 108 -6.38 -30.67 1.78
N GLY A 109 -5.62 -30.35 0.72
CA GLY A 109 -4.51 -29.40 0.77
C GLY A 109 -5.00 -27.98 1.08
N ALA A 110 -4.22 -27.24 1.86
CA ALA A 110 -4.51 -25.84 2.17
C ALA A 110 -3.30 -24.97 1.86
N ARG A 111 -3.57 -23.73 1.42
CA ARG A 111 -2.53 -22.72 1.19
C ARG A 111 -2.97 -21.37 1.70
N ARG A 112 -2.00 -20.56 2.10
CA ARG A 112 -2.25 -19.19 2.56
C ARG A 112 -2.68 -18.34 1.38
N ILE A 113 -3.60 -17.40 1.65
CA ILE A 113 -3.90 -16.30 0.74
C ILE A 113 -3.71 -14.99 1.48
N ARG A 114 -3.51 -13.91 0.73
CA ARG A 114 -3.43 -12.55 1.28
C ARG A 114 -4.13 -11.56 0.37
N ARG A 115 -4.62 -10.50 1.00
CA ARG A 115 -5.08 -9.28 0.35
C ARG A 115 -3.92 -8.30 0.38
N VAL A 116 -3.48 -7.83 -0.78
CA VAL A 116 -2.54 -6.74 -0.95
C VAL A 116 -3.34 -5.60 -1.53
N ALA A 117 -3.63 -4.59 -0.72
CA ALA A 117 -4.32 -3.41 -1.20
C ALA A 117 -3.41 -2.21 -1.08
N ASN A 118 -3.54 -1.31 -2.05
CA ASN A 118 -3.00 0.04 -1.95
C ASN A 118 -3.96 0.94 -1.12
N ASP A 119 -4.73 0.32 -0.21
CA ASP A 119 -5.62 0.97 0.75
C ASP A 119 -5.20 0.62 2.18
N ASP A 120 -5.42 1.54 3.11
CA ASP A 120 -5.04 1.39 4.52
C ASP A 120 -5.90 0.37 5.29
N ASN A 121 -6.90 -0.24 4.63
CA ASN A 121 -8.01 -0.93 5.30
C ASN A 121 -7.68 -2.33 5.82
N SER A 122 -6.42 -2.80 5.76
CA SER A 122 -6.09 -4.17 6.18
C SER A 122 -4.69 -4.38 6.76
N ILE A 123 -3.87 -3.34 6.85
CA ILE A 123 -2.56 -3.41 7.53
C ILE A 123 -2.69 -2.95 8.99
N LEU A 124 -3.59 -2.00 9.22
CA LEU A 124 -3.74 -1.28 10.47
C LEU A 124 -5.03 -1.70 11.18
N GLN A 125 -4.90 -2.10 12.44
CA GLN A 125 -6.02 -2.40 13.32
C GLN A 125 -6.34 -1.16 14.15
N PRO A 126 -7.61 -0.68 14.17
CA PRO A 126 -8.01 0.40 15.06
C PRO A 126 -7.88 -0.03 16.52
N VAL A 127 -7.38 0.88 17.35
CA VAL A 127 -7.18 0.70 18.78
C VAL A 127 -8.12 1.64 19.53
N PRO A 128 -9.05 1.11 20.35
CA PRO A 128 -9.86 1.94 21.24
C PRO A 128 -8.97 2.73 22.20
N PHE A 129 -9.30 4.00 22.43
CA PHE A 129 -8.53 4.91 23.30
C PHE A 129 -8.30 4.35 24.72
N GLU A 130 -9.29 3.64 25.27
CA GLU A 130 -9.22 2.93 26.56
C GLU A 130 -8.09 1.88 26.67
N ASN A 131 -7.54 1.42 25.55
CA ASN A 131 -6.42 0.47 25.51
C ASN A 131 -5.05 1.14 25.43
N VAL A 132 -5.02 2.48 25.48
CA VAL A 132 -3.84 3.32 25.36
C VAL A 132 -3.68 4.10 26.66
N THR A 133 -2.46 4.23 27.14
CA THR A 133 -2.15 4.91 28.41
C THR A 133 -1.59 6.31 28.14
N SER A 134 -1.51 7.15 29.17
CA SER A 134 -0.88 8.47 29.08
C SER A 134 0.63 8.42 28.82
N GLU A 135 1.24 7.23 28.86
CA GLU A 135 2.65 7.00 28.54
C GLU A 135 2.84 6.57 27.07
N ASP A 136 1.76 6.24 26.38
CA ASP A 136 1.78 5.85 24.98
C ASP A 136 1.65 7.09 24.07
N CYS A 137 2.44 7.12 23.00
CA CYS A 137 2.44 8.18 22.00
C CYS A 137 2.45 7.59 20.59
N CYS A 138 2.09 8.40 19.60
CA CYS A 138 2.24 8.03 18.20
C CYS A 138 3.74 7.89 17.88
N ILE A 139 4.19 6.72 17.43
CA ILE A 139 5.63 6.49 17.16
C ILE A 139 6.17 7.37 16.00
N ILE A 140 5.29 7.92 15.17
CA ILE A 140 5.65 8.74 14.01
C ILE A 140 5.81 10.21 14.40
N CYS A 141 4.79 10.83 15.01
CA CYS A 141 4.83 12.24 15.39
C CYS A 141 5.28 12.49 16.83
N LEU A 142 5.34 11.45 17.67
CA LEU A 142 5.67 11.50 19.10
C LEU A 142 4.67 12.27 19.97
N ASP A 143 3.53 12.65 19.42
CA ASP A 143 2.45 13.27 20.18
C ASP A 143 1.68 12.22 20.99
N ASN A 144 1.22 12.65 22.16
CA ASN A 144 0.35 11.84 23.00
C ASN A 144 -1.04 11.75 22.39
N PHE A 145 -1.73 10.65 22.70
CA PHE A 145 -3.13 10.51 22.31
C PHE A 145 -4.00 11.31 23.29
N GLU A 146 -4.79 12.25 22.79
CA GLU A 146 -5.69 13.08 23.59
C GLU A 146 -7.14 12.63 23.37
N ASP A 147 -7.92 12.56 24.45
CA ASP A 147 -9.35 12.20 24.39
C ASP A 147 -10.18 13.43 24.03
N GLU A 148 -9.91 14.03 22.87
CA GLU A 148 -10.73 15.12 22.34
C GLU A 148 -11.63 14.62 21.21
N THR A 149 -12.91 14.55 21.56
CA THR A 149 -14.07 14.26 20.71
C THR A 149 -13.86 14.41 19.20
N THR A 150 -13.86 13.26 18.50
CA THR A 150 -14.39 13.09 17.13
C THR A 150 -13.69 13.85 15.99
N SER A 151 -12.37 14.01 16.00
CA SER A 151 -11.65 14.27 14.74
C SER A 151 -11.18 12.94 14.13
N ILE A 152 -11.38 12.79 12.81
CA ILE A 152 -10.93 11.61 12.05
C ILE A 152 -9.38 11.52 12.05
N GLU A 153 -8.72 12.63 12.38
CA GLU A 153 -7.27 12.80 12.42
C GLU A 153 -6.62 12.10 13.64
N GLN A 154 -7.37 11.83 14.71
CA GLN A 154 -6.86 11.20 15.93
C GLN A 154 -7.22 9.70 16.06
N GLU A 155 -7.70 9.05 15.00
CA GLU A 155 -7.97 7.60 15.05
C GLU A 155 -6.67 6.83 15.34
N ILE A 156 -6.62 6.07 16.43
CA ILE A 156 -5.44 5.31 16.83
C ILE A 156 -5.44 3.97 16.11
N VAL A 157 -4.30 3.62 15.52
CA VAL A 157 -4.10 2.34 14.84
C VAL A 157 -2.82 1.66 15.29
N LYS A 158 -2.75 0.34 15.09
CA LYS A 158 -1.54 -0.46 15.30
C LYS A 158 -1.38 -1.53 14.24
N LEU A 159 -0.16 -2.02 14.10
CA LEU A 159 0.09 -3.26 13.38
C LEU A 159 -0.34 -4.46 14.26
N PRO A 160 -1.13 -5.44 13.74
CA PRO A 160 -1.59 -6.60 14.50
C PRO A 160 -0.53 -7.40 15.28
N PRO A 161 0.72 -7.58 14.79
CA PRO A 161 1.73 -8.32 15.55
C PRO A 161 2.41 -7.51 16.66
N CYS A 162 2.16 -6.19 16.76
CA CYS A 162 2.87 -5.31 17.68
C CYS A 162 2.05 -5.01 18.94
N HIS A 163 2.71 -5.08 20.10
CA HIS A 163 2.20 -4.61 21.38
C HIS A 163 2.89 -3.29 21.72
N GLY A 164 2.14 -2.22 21.97
CA GLY A 164 2.69 -0.91 22.38
C GLY A 164 3.25 -0.04 21.25
N HIS A 165 3.07 -0.41 19.98
CA HIS A 165 3.39 0.48 18.84
C HIS A 165 2.09 1.03 18.26
N TYR A 166 1.76 2.26 18.64
CA TYR A 166 0.55 2.96 18.24
C TYR A 166 0.88 4.11 17.28
N PHE A 167 -0.06 4.42 16.42
CA PHE A 167 0.06 5.47 15.41
C PHE A 167 -1.27 6.24 15.32
N HIS A 168 -1.22 7.52 14.98
CA HIS A 168 -2.39 8.16 14.39
C HIS A 168 -2.61 7.59 12.99
N ARG A 169 -3.87 7.32 12.63
CA ARG A 169 -4.25 6.84 11.30
C ARG A 169 -3.78 7.81 10.23
N ALA A 170 -3.88 9.11 10.47
CA ALA A 170 -3.35 10.14 9.58
C ALA A 170 -1.83 9.99 9.36
N CYS A 171 -1.06 9.73 10.42
CA CYS A 171 0.39 9.52 10.32
C CYS A 171 0.78 8.26 9.52
N VAL A 172 -0.12 7.29 9.34
CA VAL A 172 0.15 6.08 8.53
C VAL A 172 -0.51 6.13 7.15
N ALA A 173 -1.67 6.77 7.02
CA ALA A 173 -2.33 7.02 5.75
C ALA A 173 -1.50 7.99 4.89
N ASP A 174 -0.74 8.87 5.53
CA ASP A 174 0.40 9.53 4.93
C ASP A 174 1.61 8.57 4.89
N ASP A 175 1.50 7.47 4.14
CA ASP A 175 2.65 6.70 3.62
C ASP A 175 3.46 7.52 2.59
N ASN A 176 3.23 8.83 2.59
CA ASN A 176 3.73 9.83 1.67
C ASN A 176 4.32 10.99 2.46
N SER A 177 5.34 10.72 3.26
CA SER A 177 6.58 11.49 3.12
C SER A 177 7.74 11.10 4.04
N ILE A 178 8.74 10.41 3.46
CA ILE A 178 10.15 10.75 3.74
C ILE A 178 10.40 12.26 3.49
N LEU A 179 9.49 12.95 2.78
CA LEU A 179 9.60 14.34 2.35
C LEU A 179 8.68 15.25 3.17
N GLN A 180 9.04 15.57 4.41
CA GLN A 180 8.17 16.38 5.28
C GLN A 180 7.82 17.71 4.61
N PRO A 181 6.52 18.07 4.46
CA PRO A 181 6.14 19.36 3.91
C PRO A 181 6.72 20.50 4.76
N VAL A 182 7.16 21.56 4.10
CA VAL A 182 7.73 22.75 4.74
C VAL A 182 6.77 23.91 4.50
N PRO A 183 6.19 24.51 5.55
CA PRO A 183 5.43 25.75 5.42
C PRO A 183 6.28 26.84 4.77
N PHE A 184 5.70 27.62 3.84
CA PHE A 184 6.40 28.69 3.11
C PHE A 184 7.11 29.69 4.03
N GLU A 185 6.54 29.97 5.20
CA GLU A 185 7.14 30.83 6.24
C GLU A 185 8.51 30.37 6.77
N ASN A 186 8.87 29.09 6.57
CA ASN A 186 10.16 28.52 6.97
C ASN A 186 11.22 28.58 5.86
N VAL A 187 10.88 29.20 4.73
CA VAL A 187 11.69 29.27 3.53
C VAL A 187 11.78 30.75 3.12
N THR A 188 12.96 31.21 2.77
CA THR A 188 13.18 32.60 2.37
C THR A 188 13.12 32.74 0.86
N SER A 189 12.90 33.96 0.35
CA SER A 189 13.00 34.25 -1.09
C SER A 189 14.41 34.03 -1.67
N GLU A 190 15.40 33.75 -0.82
CA GLU A 190 16.77 33.41 -1.21
C GLU A 190 16.98 31.90 -1.33
N ASP A 191 16.05 31.08 -0.84
CA ASP A 191 16.11 29.64 -0.94
C ASP A 191 15.56 29.15 -2.29
N CYS A 192 16.22 28.17 -2.89
CA CYS A 192 15.80 27.56 -4.14
C CYS A 192 15.99 26.04 -4.11
N CYS A 193 15.22 25.34 -4.94
CA CYS A 193 15.36 23.90 -5.07
C CYS A 193 16.66 23.59 -5.82
N ILE A 194 17.68 23.01 -5.16
CA ILE A 194 18.99 22.75 -5.79
C ILE A 194 18.99 21.75 -6.96
N ILE A 195 17.84 21.09 -7.23
CA ILE A 195 17.69 20.11 -8.29
C ILE A 195 17.22 20.77 -9.59
N CYS A 196 16.20 21.64 -9.53
CA CYS A 196 15.71 22.37 -10.70
C CYS A 196 16.25 23.81 -10.79
N LEU A 197 16.82 24.31 -9.70
CA LEU A 197 17.34 25.69 -9.51
C LEU A 197 16.25 26.78 -9.53
N ASP A 198 14.99 26.39 -9.43
CA ASP A 198 13.87 27.32 -9.32
C ASP A 198 13.64 27.75 -7.87
N ASN A 199 13.17 28.99 -7.72
CA ASN A 199 12.77 29.53 -6.42
C ASN A 199 11.45 28.91 -5.96
N PHE A 200 11.24 28.94 -4.65
CA PHE A 200 9.98 28.53 -4.06
C PHE A 200 8.95 29.68 -4.20
N GLU A 201 8.16 29.66 -5.28
CA GLU A 201 7.13 30.69 -5.54
C GLU A 201 5.90 30.53 -4.64
N ASP A 202 5.33 31.65 -4.16
CA ASP A 202 4.24 31.67 -3.19
C ASP A 202 2.90 31.12 -3.73
N GLU A 203 2.28 30.26 -2.90
CA GLU A 203 0.85 29.96 -2.73
C GLU A 203 -0.02 29.50 -3.91
N THR A 204 0.48 29.41 -5.15
CA THR A 204 -0.38 29.04 -6.30
C THR A 204 -0.14 27.67 -6.89
N THR A 205 0.74 26.86 -6.30
CA THR A 205 1.39 25.81 -7.06
C THR A 205 0.83 24.40 -6.75
N SER A 206 0.68 23.64 -7.83
CA SER A 206 0.23 22.25 -7.87
C SER A 206 0.98 21.34 -6.89
N ILE A 207 0.43 20.16 -6.57
CA ILE A 207 1.06 19.12 -5.72
C ILE A 207 2.54 18.85 -6.11
N GLU A 208 2.91 19.09 -7.37
CA GLU A 208 4.28 18.89 -7.90
C GLU A 208 5.30 19.92 -7.39
N GLN A 209 4.85 21.08 -6.93
CA GLN A 209 5.67 22.21 -6.46
C GLN A 209 5.63 22.36 -4.93
N GLU A 210 5.03 21.39 -4.22
CA GLU A 210 5.07 21.34 -2.76
C GLU A 210 6.52 21.35 -2.26
N ILE A 211 6.83 22.25 -1.32
CA ILE A 211 8.14 22.34 -0.69
C ILE A 211 8.24 21.26 0.39
N VAL A 212 9.33 20.51 0.35
CA VAL A 212 9.57 19.41 1.28
C VAL A 212 11.01 19.39 1.78
N LYS A 213 11.22 18.77 2.94
CA LYS A 213 12.53 18.48 3.53
C LYS A 213 12.69 17.00 3.84
N LEU A 214 13.93 16.54 3.90
CA LEU A 214 14.25 15.19 4.38
C LEU A 214 14.43 15.21 5.92
N PRO A 215 13.76 14.35 6.72
CA PRO A 215 13.85 14.30 8.18
C PRO A 215 15.26 14.30 8.76
N PRO A 216 16.25 13.55 8.21
CA PRO A 216 17.59 13.56 8.77
C PRO A 216 18.37 14.83 8.42
N CYS A 217 17.79 15.79 7.70
CA CYS A 217 18.46 16.98 7.21
C CYS A 217 17.89 18.26 7.83
N HIS A 218 18.78 19.14 8.30
CA HIS A 218 18.40 20.48 8.76
C HIS A 218 18.66 21.48 7.64
N GLY A 219 17.63 22.23 7.22
CA GLY A 219 17.76 23.32 6.25
C GLY A 219 18.00 22.89 4.79
N HIS A 220 17.59 21.68 4.39
CA HIS A 220 17.62 21.25 2.99
C HIS A 220 16.20 21.16 2.44
N TYR A 221 15.87 22.04 1.50
CA TYR A 221 14.54 22.18 0.93
C TYR A 221 14.53 21.83 -0.57
N PHE A 222 13.44 21.22 -1.02
CA PHE A 222 13.28 20.78 -2.40
C PHE A 222 11.81 20.85 -2.81
N HIS A 223 11.54 20.90 -4.11
CA HIS A 223 10.23 20.50 -4.61
C HIS A 223 10.04 18.99 -4.47
N ARG A 224 8.84 18.57 -4.06
CA ARG A 224 8.49 17.16 -3.82
C ARG A 224 8.84 16.29 -5.02
N ALA A 225 8.45 16.70 -6.23
CA ALA A 225 8.71 15.96 -7.45
C ALA A 225 10.22 15.78 -7.72
N CYS A 226 11.01 16.84 -7.48
CA CYS A 226 12.45 16.85 -7.74
C CYS A 226 13.19 15.88 -6.80
N VAL A 227 12.95 15.96 -5.50
CA VAL A 227 13.67 15.13 -4.53
C VAL A 227 13.17 13.68 -4.55
N ALA A 228 11.88 13.42 -4.80
CA ALA A 228 11.36 12.07 -4.92
C ALA A 228 12.05 11.29 -6.06
N ALA A 229 12.32 11.93 -7.19
CA ALA A 229 13.08 11.33 -8.29
C ALA A 229 14.54 11.08 -7.91
N ALA A 230 15.18 12.02 -7.19
CA ALA A 230 16.58 11.92 -6.81
C ALA A 230 16.84 10.81 -5.78
N ILE A 231 15.98 10.67 -4.77
CA ILE A 231 16.17 9.67 -3.72
C ILE A 231 15.91 8.25 -4.23
N LYS A 232 14.97 8.06 -5.17
CA LYS A 232 14.72 6.76 -5.83
C LYS A 232 15.94 6.16 -6.52
N LEU A 233 16.97 6.97 -6.82
CA LEU A 233 18.17 6.52 -7.52
C LEU A 233 19.32 6.12 -6.58
N LYS A 234 19.43 6.73 -5.40
CA LYS A 234 20.63 6.65 -4.55
C LYS A 234 20.37 6.55 -3.05
N ASP A 235 19.13 6.66 -2.61
CA ASP A 235 18.73 6.62 -1.19
C ASP A 235 19.53 7.60 -0.31
N GLU A 236 19.92 8.74 -0.87
CA GLU A 236 20.78 9.75 -0.25
C GLU A 236 20.25 11.17 -0.50
N CYS A 237 20.43 12.06 0.46
CA CYS A 237 20.13 13.48 0.29
C CYS A 237 21.00 14.11 -0.82
N PRO A 238 20.42 14.79 -1.82
CA PRO A 238 21.19 15.44 -2.89
C PRO A 238 22.17 16.51 -2.39
N MET A 239 21.89 17.19 -1.27
CA MET A 239 22.75 18.22 -0.69
C MET A 239 23.87 17.66 0.18
N CYS A 240 23.54 16.87 1.22
CA CYS A 240 24.54 16.43 2.20
C CYS A 240 24.99 14.98 2.06
N LYS A 241 24.45 14.23 1.10
CA LYS A 241 24.77 12.79 0.86
C LYS A 241 24.50 11.88 2.05
N ARG A 242 23.76 12.35 3.07
CA ARG A 242 23.32 11.52 4.17
C ARG A 242 22.32 10.50 3.64
N ARG A 243 22.54 9.23 3.99
CA ARG A 243 21.64 8.13 3.64
C ARG A 243 20.28 8.33 4.29
N ILE A 244 19.24 7.96 3.55
CA ILE A 244 17.87 7.98 4.00
C ILE A 244 17.57 6.56 4.50
N ASP A 245 17.43 6.42 5.81
CA ASP A 245 17.04 5.15 6.42
C ASP A 245 15.50 5.06 6.43
N TYR A 246 15.00 3.93 5.92
CA TYR A 246 13.57 3.60 5.77
C TYR A 246 12.95 3.07 7.06
#